data_AF-A0A8S2UIL5-F1
#
_entry.id   AF-A0A8S2UIL5-F1
#
_cell.length_a   1.000
_cell.length_b   1.000
_cell.length_c   1.000
_cell.angle_alpha   90.00
_cell.angle_beta   90.00
_cell.angle_gamma   90.00
#
_symmetry.space_group_name_H-M   'P 1'
#
loop_
_entity.id
_entity.type
_entity.pdbx_description
1 polymer ?
#
loop_
_entity_poly.entity_id
_entity_poly.type
_entity_poly.pdbx_seq_one_letter_code
_entity_poly.pdbx_strand_id
1 'polypeptide(L)'
;MYHLELVRLFGNGPENPELNNLTIGTFMQRFGEDADSRNSDGTSLVSELFSVMTSQMRFSDVWNLVLGNPIVGTRFSAARHSATDYLQNTLLQGRPITPETIDELCAQLYQSLIQEASIDFNELPVKPHINLKNVMKRFFMHHGRAILNIIFHDDDNVWFDHFRQQLICLRNEYLALASHCFEGGESAAIEYLLNRHRAIFRSTNQMILTWSETYLRTCLTNAFSSIRSSPPNILTYLNEPPTSNQLPQEHHNGVTLSTPVNTIPQTSTIASKTGNERQEQKLTMTTASQENTNWQADLPEDWIPIVIGDVAVQTHVQPQPPFSNAYKDGIPAKRRRVHNREDLTSTNLLNNILIRAAQSSNTQSQLPDSDSLRHMASSPEVLQTFEQELKRLLELRLKNDRDYEKIHTRMPNTKRYLEE
;
A
#
# COMPACT_ATOMS: atom_id res chain seq x y z
N MET A 1 -20.75 17.30 -24.30
CA MET A 1 -20.92 15.89 -24.72
C MET A 1 -20.07 14.95 -23.88
N TYR A 2 -18.73 15.14 -23.82
CA TYR A 2 -17.81 14.31 -23.03
C TYR A 2 -18.12 14.19 -21.52
N HIS A 3 -18.65 15.25 -20.87
CA HIS A 3 -19.05 15.22 -19.46
C HIS A 3 -20.20 14.24 -19.18
N LEU A 4 -21.17 14.14 -20.09
CA LEU A 4 -22.30 13.22 -19.93
C LEU A 4 -21.87 11.77 -20.19
N GLU A 5 -20.97 11.53 -21.14
CA GLU A 5 -20.42 10.19 -21.35
C GLU A 5 -19.55 9.74 -20.18
N LEU A 6 -18.68 10.58 -19.64
CA LEU A 6 -17.82 10.21 -18.53
C LEU A 6 -18.59 9.99 -17.22
N VAL A 7 -19.59 10.82 -16.94
CA VAL A 7 -20.49 10.59 -15.80
C VAL A 7 -21.39 9.37 -16.04
N ARG A 8 -21.76 9.06 -17.29
CA ARG A 8 -22.51 7.83 -17.64
C ARG A 8 -21.63 6.57 -17.61
N LEU A 9 -20.33 6.68 -17.89
CA LEU A 9 -19.37 5.58 -17.90
C LEU A 9 -18.85 5.29 -16.49
N PHE A 10 -18.53 6.32 -15.69
CA PHE A 10 -17.95 6.15 -14.36
C PHE A 10 -18.95 6.36 -13.21
N GLY A 11 -20.05 7.09 -13.42
CA GLY A 11 -21.07 7.34 -12.39
C GLY A 11 -21.94 6.12 -12.08
N ASN A 12 -22.08 5.20 -13.04
CA ASN A 12 -22.84 3.95 -12.90
C ASN A 12 -21.95 2.71 -13.13
N GLY A 13 -20.62 2.81 -12.97
CA GLY A 13 -19.59 1.82 -13.33
C GLY A 13 -20.04 0.36 -13.59
N PRO A 14 -20.58 -0.37 -12.59
CA PRO A 14 -20.99 -1.76 -12.75
C PRO A 14 -22.29 -1.98 -13.56
N GLU A 15 -23.17 -0.97 -13.65
CA GLU A 15 -24.49 -1.04 -14.28
C GLU A 15 -24.50 -0.57 -15.75
N ASN A 16 -23.34 -0.21 -16.32
CA ASN A 16 -23.24 0.19 -17.73
C ASN A 16 -22.85 -1.01 -18.63
N PRO A 17 -23.81 -1.63 -19.34
CA PRO A 17 -23.56 -2.84 -20.15
C PRO A 17 -22.66 -2.57 -21.37
N GLU A 18 -22.64 -1.34 -21.88
CA GLU A 18 -21.75 -0.96 -22.99
C GLU A 18 -20.30 -0.91 -22.52
N LEU A 19 -20.04 -0.38 -21.31
CA LEU A 19 -18.68 -0.32 -20.75
C LEU A 19 -18.17 -1.71 -20.34
N ASN A 20 -19.03 -2.54 -19.74
CA ASN A 20 -18.67 -3.86 -19.22
C ASN A 20 -18.15 -4.83 -20.29
N ASN A 21 -18.55 -4.65 -21.56
CA ASN A 21 -18.12 -5.47 -22.68
C ASN A 21 -16.89 -4.92 -23.41
N LEU A 22 -16.49 -3.68 -23.14
CA LEU A 22 -15.29 -3.10 -23.74
C LEU A 22 -14.04 -3.62 -23.04
N THR A 23 -12.99 -3.79 -23.84
CA THR A 23 -11.66 -4.03 -23.31
C THR A 23 -11.03 -2.72 -22.91
N ILE A 24 -10.08 -2.77 -21.99
CA ILE A 24 -9.34 -1.59 -21.54
C ILE A 24 -8.63 -0.94 -22.73
N GLY A 25 -8.04 -1.73 -23.63
CA GLY A 25 -7.38 -1.24 -24.84
C GLY A 25 -8.33 -0.45 -25.75
N THR A 26 -9.51 -0.99 -26.07
CA THR A 26 -10.51 -0.31 -26.90
C THR A 26 -11.04 0.96 -26.24
N PHE A 27 -11.18 0.97 -24.91
CA PHE A 27 -11.61 2.15 -24.18
C PHE A 27 -10.53 3.24 -24.18
N MET A 28 -9.27 2.88 -23.96
CA MET A 28 -8.14 3.82 -23.95
C MET A 28 -7.99 4.52 -25.31
N GLN A 29 -8.24 3.81 -26.42
CA GLN A 29 -8.26 4.39 -27.77
C GLN A 29 -9.29 5.52 -27.92
N ARG A 30 -10.43 5.47 -27.20
CA ARG A 30 -11.46 6.53 -27.24
C ARG A 30 -11.03 7.84 -26.59
N PHE A 31 -10.03 7.80 -25.71
CA PHE A 31 -9.38 9.01 -25.16
C PHE A 31 -8.21 9.48 -26.03
N GLY A 32 -7.79 8.64 -26.98
CA GLY A 32 -6.61 8.81 -27.80
C GLY A 32 -6.84 9.44 -29.17
N GLU A 33 -8.09 9.61 -29.64
CA GLU A 33 -8.36 10.17 -30.98
C GLU A 33 -7.84 11.62 -31.16
N ASP A 34 -7.67 12.40 -30.09
CA ASP A 34 -6.95 13.70 -30.12
C ASP A 34 -5.45 13.59 -29.79
N ALA A 35 -5.01 12.41 -29.34
CA ALA A 35 -3.63 12.09 -28.97
C ALA A 35 -2.82 11.45 -30.13
N ASP A 36 -3.42 11.23 -31.29
CA ASP A 36 -2.70 10.81 -32.52
C ASP A 36 -1.66 11.85 -32.99
N SER A 37 -1.67 13.07 -32.41
CA SER A 37 -0.60 14.05 -32.57
C SER A 37 0.64 13.79 -31.69
N ARG A 38 0.60 12.82 -30.76
CA ARG A 38 1.66 12.64 -29.74
C ARG A 38 2.84 11.79 -30.17
N ASN A 39 2.80 11.03 -31.25
CA ASN A 39 3.90 10.14 -31.63
C ASN A 39 4.12 10.11 -33.16
N SER A 40 4.84 11.11 -33.68
CA SER A 40 5.55 10.97 -34.97
C SER A 40 6.82 10.11 -34.86
N ASP A 41 7.18 9.67 -33.65
CA ASP A 41 8.23 8.71 -33.36
C ASP A 41 7.58 7.47 -32.71
N GLY A 42 7.98 6.27 -33.15
CA GLY A 42 7.28 5.00 -32.91
C GLY A 42 6.82 4.74 -31.46
N THR A 43 5.77 3.93 -31.34
CA THR A 43 5.22 3.44 -30.06
C THR A 43 6.31 2.81 -29.20
N SER A 44 6.35 3.16 -27.90
CA SER A 44 7.31 2.57 -26.96
C SER A 44 7.00 1.08 -26.74
N LEU A 45 8.01 0.26 -26.46
CA LEU A 45 7.84 -1.18 -26.19
C LEU A 45 6.92 -1.43 -24.99
N VAL A 46 6.99 -0.57 -23.98
CA VAL A 46 6.15 -0.65 -22.79
C VAL A 46 4.69 -0.32 -23.12
N SER A 47 4.46 0.69 -23.96
CA SER A 47 3.12 1.06 -24.43
C SER A 47 2.51 -0.04 -25.30
N GLU A 48 3.31 -0.67 -26.16
CA GLU A 48 2.87 -1.83 -26.96
C GLU A 48 2.51 -3.03 -26.08
N LEU A 49 3.37 -3.41 -25.14
CA LEU A 49 3.09 -4.51 -24.20
C LEU A 49 1.83 -4.21 -23.36
N PHE A 50 1.66 -2.97 -22.91
CA PHE A 50 0.45 -2.53 -22.21
C PHE A 50 -0.78 -2.65 -23.10
N SER A 51 -0.71 -2.19 -24.36
CA SER A 51 -1.79 -2.29 -25.34
C SER A 51 -2.17 -3.75 -25.61
N VAL A 52 -1.18 -4.63 -25.80
CA VAL A 52 -1.38 -6.07 -26.01
C VAL A 52 -2.13 -6.70 -24.84
N MET A 53 -1.69 -6.48 -23.61
CA MET A 53 -2.38 -7.02 -22.42
C MET A 53 -3.80 -6.46 -22.27
N THR A 54 -3.93 -5.13 -22.37
CA THR A 54 -5.21 -4.44 -22.14
C THR A 54 -6.24 -4.70 -23.24
N SER A 55 -5.81 -5.11 -24.43
CA SER A 55 -6.70 -5.57 -25.49
C SER A 55 -7.50 -6.82 -25.12
N GLN A 56 -7.04 -7.60 -24.13
CA GLN A 56 -7.69 -8.84 -23.68
C GLN A 56 -8.42 -8.68 -22.34
N MET A 57 -8.24 -7.56 -21.64
CA MET A 57 -8.83 -7.32 -20.32
C MET A 57 -10.14 -6.55 -20.45
N ARG A 58 -11.26 -7.12 -20.01
CA ARG A 58 -12.56 -6.43 -20.01
C ARG A 58 -12.72 -5.53 -18.79
N PHE A 59 -13.47 -4.44 -18.96
CA PHE A 59 -13.81 -3.52 -17.87
C PHE A 59 -14.57 -4.22 -16.75
N SER A 60 -15.49 -5.13 -17.08
CA SER A 60 -16.25 -5.89 -16.08
C SER A 60 -15.34 -6.74 -15.19
N ASP A 61 -14.31 -7.35 -15.74
CA ASP A 61 -13.36 -8.17 -14.96
C ASP A 61 -12.48 -7.29 -14.06
N VAL A 62 -12.01 -6.14 -14.55
CA VAL A 62 -11.27 -5.16 -13.72
C VAL A 62 -12.14 -4.54 -12.64
N TRP A 63 -13.41 -4.23 -12.94
CA TRP A 63 -14.32 -3.67 -11.96
C TRP A 63 -14.62 -4.66 -10.83
N ASN A 64 -14.81 -5.94 -11.17
CA ASN A 64 -14.94 -7.00 -10.17
C ASN A 64 -13.72 -7.08 -9.24
N LEU A 65 -12.52 -6.94 -9.81
CA LEU A 65 -11.29 -6.88 -9.02
C LEU A 65 -11.26 -5.65 -8.10
N VAL A 66 -11.65 -4.48 -8.59
CA VAL A 66 -11.71 -3.23 -7.79
C VAL A 66 -12.69 -3.35 -6.63
N LEU A 67 -13.82 -4.04 -6.83
CA LEU A 67 -14.81 -4.32 -5.79
C LEU A 67 -14.35 -5.38 -4.77
N GLY A 68 -13.19 -6.01 -4.99
CA GLY A 68 -12.65 -7.05 -4.11
C GLY A 68 -13.28 -8.43 -4.32
N ASN A 69 -13.98 -8.65 -5.44
CA ASN A 69 -14.48 -9.98 -5.78
C ASN A 69 -13.30 -10.89 -6.17
N PRO A 70 -13.29 -12.15 -5.73
CA PRO A 70 -12.23 -13.09 -6.11
C PRO A 70 -12.26 -13.29 -7.62
N ILE A 71 -11.09 -13.24 -8.24
CA ILE A 71 -10.95 -13.61 -9.64
C ILE A 71 -10.96 -15.13 -9.69
N VAL A 72 -12.00 -15.68 -10.29
CA VAL A 72 -12.16 -17.13 -10.40
C VAL A 72 -11.61 -17.60 -11.75
N GLY A 73 -10.64 -18.51 -11.70
CA GLY A 73 -10.14 -19.25 -12.87
C GLY A 73 -9.31 -18.41 -13.84
N THR A 74 -9.39 -18.75 -15.12
CA THR A 74 -8.46 -18.31 -16.16
C THR A 74 -8.85 -16.98 -16.84
N ARG A 75 -9.62 -16.11 -16.18
CA ARG A 75 -10.21 -14.90 -16.81
C ARG A 75 -9.19 -13.96 -17.46
N PHE A 76 -7.99 -13.86 -16.89
CA PHE A 76 -6.92 -13.02 -17.43
C PHE A 76 -5.87 -13.82 -18.24
N SER A 77 -6.03 -15.14 -18.40
CA SER A 77 -5.09 -15.99 -19.15
C SER A 77 -4.81 -15.48 -20.57
N ALA A 78 -5.85 -15.02 -21.29
CA ALA A 78 -5.70 -14.44 -22.62
C ALA A 78 -4.73 -13.24 -22.64
N ALA A 79 -4.79 -12.37 -21.62
CA ALA A 79 -3.86 -11.24 -21.51
C ALA A 79 -2.41 -11.70 -21.29
N ARG A 80 -2.21 -12.75 -20.48
CA ARG A 80 -0.89 -13.36 -20.28
C ARG A 80 -0.38 -13.98 -21.58
N HIS A 81 -1.19 -14.80 -22.25
CA HIS A 81 -0.79 -15.45 -23.49
C HIS A 81 -0.43 -14.43 -24.58
N SER A 82 -1.24 -13.37 -24.76
CA SER A 82 -0.90 -12.31 -25.72
C SER A 82 0.39 -11.58 -25.34
N ALA A 83 0.65 -11.34 -24.04
CA ALA A 83 1.92 -10.77 -23.60
C ALA A 83 3.10 -11.71 -23.89
N THR A 84 2.96 -13.00 -23.57
CA THR A 84 3.95 -14.04 -23.85
C THR A 84 4.24 -14.12 -25.34
N ASP A 85 3.21 -14.14 -26.19
CA ASP A 85 3.36 -14.19 -27.65
C ASP A 85 4.10 -12.96 -28.18
N TYR A 86 3.76 -11.76 -27.70
CA TYR A 86 4.46 -10.53 -28.09
C TYR A 86 5.93 -10.55 -27.65
N LEU A 87 6.20 -10.91 -26.39
CA LEU A 87 7.57 -10.97 -25.86
C LEU A 87 8.40 -12.04 -26.59
N GLN A 88 7.83 -13.21 -26.83
CA GLN A 88 8.50 -14.35 -27.44
C GLN A 88 8.74 -14.14 -28.94
N ASN A 89 7.72 -13.70 -29.68
CA ASN A 89 7.78 -13.63 -31.13
C ASN A 89 8.36 -12.31 -31.63
N THR A 90 8.05 -11.19 -30.97
CA THR A 90 8.48 -9.85 -31.42
C THR A 90 9.85 -9.50 -30.83
N LEU A 91 10.03 -9.65 -29.51
CA LEU A 91 11.25 -9.18 -28.83
C LEU A 91 12.35 -10.25 -28.75
N LEU A 92 11.99 -11.50 -28.47
CA LEU A 92 12.96 -12.60 -28.44
C LEU A 92 13.18 -13.26 -29.80
N GLN A 93 12.32 -13.02 -30.78
CA GLN A 93 12.39 -13.63 -32.12
C GLN A 93 12.47 -15.18 -32.06
N GLY A 94 11.76 -15.77 -31.10
CA GLY A 94 11.73 -17.22 -30.89
C GLY A 94 12.93 -17.81 -30.13
N ARG A 95 13.84 -16.99 -29.60
CA ARG A 95 14.93 -17.46 -28.71
C ARG A 95 14.35 -18.16 -27.46
N PRO A 96 15.02 -19.20 -26.92
CA PRO A 96 14.52 -19.92 -25.75
C PRO A 96 14.49 -18.99 -24.53
N ILE A 97 13.49 -19.19 -23.67
CA ILE A 97 13.33 -18.45 -22.41
C ILE A 97 14.36 -18.98 -21.41
N THR A 98 15.44 -18.24 -21.20
CA THR A 98 16.48 -18.48 -20.18
C THR A 98 16.63 -17.26 -19.26
N PRO A 99 17.23 -17.40 -18.06
CA PRO A 99 17.49 -16.26 -17.17
C PRO A 99 18.22 -15.10 -17.85
N GLU A 100 19.16 -15.38 -18.75
CA GLU A 100 19.92 -14.37 -19.50
C GLU A 100 19.01 -13.61 -20.48
N THR A 101 18.14 -14.31 -21.20
CA THR A 101 17.18 -13.66 -22.12
C THR A 101 16.13 -12.82 -21.38
N ILE A 102 15.73 -13.24 -20.18
CA ILE A 102 14.83 -12.45 -19.31
C ILE A 102 15.52 -11.17 -18.85
N ASP A 103 16.81 -11.25 -18.49
CA ASP A 103 17.61 -10.08 -18.14
C ASP A 103 17.77 -9.10 -19.31
N GLU A 104 18.01 -9.61 -20.52
CA GLU A 104 18.05 -8.81 -21.74
C GLU A 104 16.70 -8.12 -22.02
N LEU A 105 15.59 -8.84 -21.93
CA LEU A 105 14.24 -8.28 -22.10
C LEU A 105 13.95 -7.20 -21.06
N CYS A 106 14.28 -7.48 -19.80
CA CYS A 106 14.08 -6.53 -18.71
C CYS A 106 14.88 -5.23 -18.93
N ALA A 107 16.12 -5.35 -19.45
CA ALA A 107 16.93 -4.19 -19.79
C ALA A 107 16.35 -3.38 -20.94
N GLN A 108 15.82 -4.04 -21.98
CA GLN A 108 15.15 -3.38 -23.12
C GLN A 108 13.88 -2.63 -22.66
N LEU A 109 13.03 -3.28 -21.87
CA LEU A 109 11.81 -2.67 -21.31
C LEU A 109 12.15 -1.49 -20.40
N TYR A 110 13.17 -1.61 -19.55
CA TYR A 110 13.65 -0.51 -18.72
C TYR A 110 14.12 0.68 -19.57
N GLN A 111 14.90 0.44 -20.63
CA GLN A 111 15.39 1.50 -21.50
C GLN A 111 14.23 2.23 -22.20
N SER A 112 13.25 1.46 -22.70
CA SER A 112 12.02 2.02 -23.29
C SER A 112 11.22 2.85 -22.27
N LEU A 113 11.09 2.35 -21.03
CA LEU A 113 10.36 3.05 -19.95
C LEU A 113 11.01 4.39 -19.60
N ILE A 114 12.33 4.43 -19.46
CA ILE A 114 13.06 5.66 -19.11
C ILE A 114 13.00 6.68 -20.23
N GLN A 115 13.09 6.23 -21.48
CA GLN A 115 12.97 7.10 -22.65
C GLN A 115 11.57 7.73 -22.73
N GLU A 116 10.52 6.92 -22.56
CA GLU A 116 9.13 7.40 -22.57
C GLU A 116 8.83 8.33 -21.38
N ALA A 117 9.40 8.03 -20.21
CA ALA A 117 9.18 8.85 -19.03
C ALA A 117 9.83 10.24 -19.16
N SER A 118 10.87 10.41 -19.98
CA SER A 118 11.60 11.67 -20.16
C SER A 118 11.97 12.33 -18.80
N ILE A 119 12.56 11.52 -17.91
CA ILE A 119 12.95 11.95 -16.56
C ILE A 119 14.38 12.48 -16.61
N ASP A 120 14.58 13.76 -16.26
CA ASP A 120 15.90 14.26 -15.90
C ASP A 120 16.17 14.00 -14.42
N PHE A 121 17.01 13.01 -14.14
CA PHE A 121 17.36 12.64 -12.77
C PHE A 121 18.21 13.69 -12.05
N ASN A 122 18.82 14.64 -12.77
CA ASN A 122 19.69 15.66 -12.17
C ASN A 122 18.91 16.86 -11.61
N GLU A 123 17.70 17.11 -12.12
CA GLU A 123 16.85 18.23 -11.68
C GLU A 123 15.93 17.86 -10.52
N LEU A 124 15.89 16.59 -10.12
CA LEU A 124 15.02 16.13 -9.04
C LEU A 124 15.60 16.48 -7.66
N PRO A 125 14.76 16.86 -6.68
CA PRO A 125 15.18 17.22 -5.32
C PRO A 125 15.53 15.96 -4.50
N VAL A 126 16.63 15.30 -4.86
CA VAL A 126 17.12 14.05 -4.29
C VAL A 126 18.22 14.34 -3.26
N LYS A 127 18.26 13.55 -2.18
CA LYS A 127 19.29 13.69 -1.14
C LYS A 127 20.71 13.53 -1.73
N PRO A 128 21.72 14.31 -1.27
CA PRO A 128 23.02 14.41 -1.93
C PRO A 128 23.82 13.11 -2.12
N HIS A 129 23.57 12.09 -1.30
CA HIS A 129 24.30 10.81 -1.33
C HIS A 129 23.59 9.72 -2.12
N ILE A 130 22.44 10.02 -2.74
CA ILE A 130 21.61 9.03 -3.42
C ILE A 130 21.74 9.18 -4.93
N ASN A 131 22.29 8.17 -5.59
CA ASN A 131 22.24 8.06 -7.03
C ASN A 131 20.89 7.48 -7.48
N LEU A 132 19.89 8.36 -7.63
CA LEU A 132 18.52 7.95 -7.96
C LEU A 132 18.45 7.13 -9.25
N LYS A 133 19.24 7.48 -10.28
CA LYS A 133 19.28 6.73 -11.53
C LYS A 133 19.69 5.27 -11.33
N ASN A 134 20.74 5.01 -10.54
CA ASN A 134 21.18 3.65 -10.23
C ASN A 134 20.18 2.89 -9.35
N VAL A 135 19.61 3.57 -8.35
CA VAL A 135 18.57 3.01 -7.47
C VAL A 135 17.36 2.58 -8.30
N MET A 136 16.84 3.46 -9.17
CA MET A 136 15.69 3.16 -10.03
C MET A 136 16.01 2.05 -11.01
N LYS A 137 17.22 2.01 -11.59
CA LYS A 137 17.64 0.89 -12.44
C LYS A 137 17.58 -0.45 -11.70
N ARG A 138 18.17 -0.54 -10.50
CA ARG A 138 18.13 -1.76 -9.69
C ARG A 138 16.70 -2.18 -9.35
N PHE A 139 15.88 -1.22 -8.94
CA PHE A 139 14.47 -1.42 -8.62
C PHE A 139 13.68 -1.98 -9.82
N PHE A 140 13.72 -1.32 -10.97
CA PHE A 140 12.99 -1.76 -12.15
C PHE A 140 13.51 -3.09 -12.70
N MET A 141 14.82 -3.34 -12.64
CA MET A 141 15.38 -4.63 -13.04
C MET A 141 14.93 -5.76 -12.11
N HIS A 142 14.83 -5.52 -10.79
CA HIS A 142 14.33 -6.51 -9.85
C HIS A 142 12.86 -6.88 -10.12
N HIS A 143 11.98 -5.87 -10.17
CA HIS A 143 10.56 -6.14 -10.39
C HIS A 143 10.26 -6.60 -11.81
N GLY A 144 10.94 -6.06 -12.82
CA GLY A 144 10.77 -6.47 -14.21
C GLY A 144 11.09 -7.94 -14.43
N ARG A 145 12.18 -8.44 -13.85
CA ARG A 145 12.50 -9.89 -13.87
C ARG A 145 11.42 -10.73 -13.22
N ALA A 146 10.93 -10.34 -12.05
CA ALA A 146 9.87 -11.08 -11.36
C ALA A 146 8.57 -11.09 -12.19
N ILE A 147 8.19 -9.95 -12.78
CA ILE A 147 7.02 -9.84 -13.66
C ILE A 147 7.17 -10.73 -14.90
N LEU A 148 8.33 -10.68 -15.57
CA LEU A 148 8.58 -11.52 -16.74
C LEU A 148 8.56 -13.01 -16.39
N ASN A 149 9.13 -13.40 -15.25
CA ASN A 149 9.06 -14.79 -14.79
C ASN A 149 7.63 -15.25 -14.58
N ILE A 150 6.77 -14.42 -13.96
CA ILE A 150 5.34 -14.71 -13.79
C ILE A 150 4.65 -14.88 -15.15
N ILE A 151 4.90 -13.96 -16.10
CA ILE A 151 4.27 -14.03 -17.43
C ILE A 151 4.65 -15.33 -18.15
N PHE A 152 5.93 -15.68 -18.14
CA PHE A 152 6.45 -16.83 -18.90
C PHE A 152 6.18 -18.19 -18.24
N HIS A 153 6.25 -18.28 -16.91
CA HIS A 153 6.32 -19.59 -16.24
C HIS A 153 5.10 -19.93 -15.40
N ASP A 154 4.28 -18.97 -14.98
CA ASP A 154 3.12 -19.29 -14.15
C ASP A 154 1.99 -19.93 -14.97
N ASP A 155 1.23 -20.80 -14.31
CA ASP A 155 0.02 -21.39 -14.84
C ASP A 155 -1.14 -20.40 -14.86
N ASP A 156 -2.08 -20.59 -15.79
CA ASP A 156 -3.24 -19.71 -15.98
C ASP A 156 -4.14 -19.52 -14.74
N ASN A 157 -4.10 -20.47 -13.80
CA ASN A 157 -4.90 -20.43 -12.59
C ASN A 157 -4.29 -19.57 -11.47
N VAL A 158 -2.98 -19.34 -11.49
CA VAL A 158 -2.25 -18.67 -10.39
C VAL A 158 -1.55 -17.39 -10.81
N TRP A 159 -1.23 -17.25 -12.10
CA TRP A 159 -0.40 -16.15 -12.60
C TRP A 159 -0.93 -14.78 -12.19
N PHE A 160 -2.25 -14.58 -12.23
CA PHE A 160 -2.83 -13.26 -11.99
C PHE A 160 -2.71 -12.85 -10.52
N ASP A 161 -2.84 -13.80 -9.60
CA ASP A 161 -2.66 -13.54 -8.18
C ASP A 161 -1.22 -13.18 -7.86
N HIS A 162 -0.25 -13.92 -8.42
CA HIS A 162 1.17 -13.60 -8.30
C HIS A 162 1.51 -12.26 -8.97
N PHE A 163 1.00 -12.01 -10.17
CA PHE A 163 1.20 -10.76 -10.90
C PHE A 163 0.65 -9.57 -10.10
N ARG A 164 -0.58 -9.67 -9.59
CA ARG A 164 -1.20 -8.66 -8.74
C ARG A 164 -0.40 -8.42 -7.47
N GLN A 165 0.03 -9.48 -6.79
CA GLN A 165 0.86 -9.36 -5.59
C GLN A 165 2.18 -8.65 -5.93
N GLN A 166 2.79 -8.99 -7.06
CA GLN A 166 4.03 -8.35 -7.51
C GLN A 166 3.84 -6.87 -7.84
N LEU A 167 2.71 -6.47 -8.43
CA LEU A 167 2.38 -5.06 -8.64
C LEU A 167 2.14 -4.30 -7.32
N ILE A 168 1.55 -4.95 -6.31
CA ILE A 168 1.38 -4.37 -4.97
C ILE A 168 2.75 -4.16 -4.31
N CYS A 169 3.65 -5.15 -4.38
CA CYS A 169 5.02 -5.03 -3.88
C CYS A 169 5.76 -3.89 -4.59
N LEU A 170 5.74 -3.88 -5.93
CA LEU A 170 6.34 -2.83 -6.76
C LEU A 170 5.84 -1.45 -6.34
N ARG A 171 4.53 -1.25 -6.25
CA ARG A 171 3.95 0.04 -5.84
C ARG A 171 4.44 0.46 -4.46
N ASN A 172 4.38 -0.44 -3.48
CA ASN A 172 4.72 -0.11 -2.10
C ASN A 172 6.22 0.22 -1.96
N GLU A 173 7.09 -0.57 -2.59
CA GLU A 173 8.54 -0.31 -2.61
C GLU A 173 8.90 0.95 -3.38
N TYR A 174 8.23 1.22 -4.52
CA TYR A 174 8.41 2.45 -5.28
C TYR A 174 8.08 3.69 -4.45
N LEU A 175 6.95 3.68 -3.75
CA LEU A 175 6.54 4.80 -2.89
C LEU A 175 7.51 4.97 -1.71
N ALA A 176 7.91 3.88 -1.07
CA ALA A 176 8.90 3.92 0.01
C ALA A 176 10.26 4.46 -0.48
N LEU A 177 10.72 4.04 -1.67
CA LEU A 177 11.93 4.57 -2.30
C LEU A 177 11.79 6.06 -2.63
N ALA A 178 10.69 6.47 -3.26
CA ALA A 178 10.48 7.88 -3.60
C ALA A 178 10.52 8.77 -2.36
N SER A 179 9.85 8.36 -1.28
CA SER A 179 9.89 9.07 0.00
C SER A 179 11.28 9.06 0.64
N HIS A 180 12.00 7.94 0.56
CA HIS A 180 13.34 7.85 1.12
C HIS A 180 14.35 8.71 0.34
N CYS A 181 14.24 8.76 -0.98
CA CYS A 181 15.20 9.40 -1.86
C CYS A 181 15.06 10.92 -1.94
N PHE A 182 13.84 11.46 -1.89
CA PHE A 182 13.62 12.90 -2.00
C PHE A 182 13.89 13.65 -0.68
N GLU A 183 14.40 14.87 -0.78
CA GLU A 183 14.72 15.71 0.38
C GLU A 183 13.48 16.05 1.22
N GLY A 184 12.36 16.35 0.56
CA GLY A 184 11.07 16.63 1.21
C GLY A 184 10.25 15.40 1.59
N GLY A 185 10.86 14.20 1.59
CA GLY A 185 10.23 12.97 2.02
C GLY A 185 8.95 12.61 1.26
N GLU A 186 7.91 12.21 1.99
CA GLU A 186 6.61 11.84 1.41
C GLU A 186 5.95 12.99 0.65
N SER A 187 6.05 14.23 1.15
CA SER A 187 5.40 15.39 0.52
C SER A 187 5.99 15.65 -0.87
N ALA A 188 7.32 15.63 -0.98
CA ALA A 188 8.00 15.77 -2.26
C ALA A 188 7.69 14.59 -3.21
N ALA A 189 7.59 13.36 -2.69
CA ALA A 189 7.22 12.20 -3.50
C ALA A 189 5.80 12.31 -4.06
N ILE A 190 4.85 12.78 -3.26
CA ILE A 190 3.47 13.01 -3.72
C ILE A 190 3.45 14.07 -4.81
N GLU A 191 4.10 15.22 -4.60
CA GLU A 191 4.07 16.31 -5.59
C GLU A 191 4.78 15.91 -6.90
N TYR A 192 5.88 15.16 -6.82
CA TYR A 192 6.52 14.56 -7.99
C TYR A 192 5.54 13.69 -8.79
N LEU A 193 4.83 12.77 -8.13
CA LEU A 193 3.88 11.88 -8.81
C LEU A 193 2.68 12.61 -9.40
N LEU A 194 2.21 13.67 -8.74
CA LEU A 194 1.12 14.50 -9.27
C LEU A 194 1.59 15.33 -10.47
N ASN A 195 2.82 15.86 -10.46
CA ASN A 195 3.41 16.50 -11.64
C ASN A 195 3.54 15.52 -12.81
N ARG A 196 3.94 14.27 -12.56
CA ARG A 196 3.96 13.22 -13.58
C ARG A 196 2.56 12.91 -14.12
N HIS A 197 1.57 12.80 -13.26
CA HIS A 197 0.17 12.62 -13.66
C HIS A 197 -0.31 13.80 -14.52
N ARG A 198 -0.05 15.05 -14.12
CA ARG A 198 -0.41 16.25 -14.91
C ARG A 198 0.25 16.23 -16.30
N ALA A 199 1.49 15.78 -16.42
CA ALA A 199 2.17 15.67 -17.71
C ALA A 199 1.49 14.64 -18.63
N ILE A 200 1.12 13.47 -18.10
CA ILE A 200 0.43 12.41 -18.85
C ILE A 200 -0.96 12.90 -19.32
N PHE A 201 -1.74 13.47 -18.41
CA PHE A 201 -3.11 13.93 -18.64
C PHE A 201 -3.21 15.38 -19.15
N ARG A 202 -2.11 15.98 -19.63
CA ARG A 202 -2.07 17.40 -20.06
C ARG A 202 -3.10 17.75 -21.13
N SER A 203 -3.45 16.81 -22.00
CA SER A 203 -4.44 16.98 -23.08
C SER A 203 -5.88 16.65 -22.66
N THR A 204 -6.09 16.18 -21.43
CA THR A 204 -7.41 15.80 -20.92
C THR A 204 -8.18 17.02 -20.41
N ASN A 205 -9.51 16.96 -20.41
CA ASN A 205 -10.36 18.03 -19.87
C ASN A 205 -9.95 18.42 -18.44
N GLN A 206 -9.87 19.72 -18.17
CA GLN A 206 -9.38 20.27 -16.89
C GLN A 206 -10.12 19.75 -15.66
N MET A 207 -11.43 19.50 -15.77
CA MET A 207 -12.24 18.95 -14.68
C MET A 207 -11.83 17.52 -14.34
N ILE A 208 -11.61 16.68 -15.36
CA ILE A 208 -11.14 15.30 -15.20
C ILE A 208 -9.76 15.31 -14.58
N LEU A 209 -8.86 16.15 -15.09
CA LEU A 209 -7.51 16.30 -14.57
C LEU A 209 -7.53 16.65 -13.07
N THR A 210 -8.39 17.60 -12.67
CA THR A 210 -8.49 18.08 -11.29
C THR A 210 -9.10 17.01 -10.36
N TRP A 211 -10.14 16.32 -10.84
CA TRP A 211 -10.76 15.20 -10.12
C TRP A 211 -9.78 14.04 -9.93
N SER A 212 -9.11 13.60 -11.00
CA SER A 212 -8.19 12.46 -10.94
C SER A 212 -6.94 12.79 -10.14
N GLU A 213 -6.47 14.04 -10.17
CA GLU A 213 -5.39 14.51 -9.31
C GLU A 213 -5.79 14.46 -7.82
N THR A 214 -6.99 14.94 -7.47
CA THR A 214 -7.51 14.91 -6.09
C THR A 214 -7.65 13.47 -5.59
N TYR A 215 -8.17 12.59 -6.45
CA TYR A 215 -8.29 11.17 -6.17
C TYR A 215 -6.91 10.52 -5.98
N LEU A 216 -5.98 10.76 -6.90
CA LEU A 216 -4.61 10.24 -6.82
C LEU A 216 -3.91 10.70 -5.54
N ARG A 217 -4.04 11.98 -5.16
CA ARG A 217 -3.48 12.51 -3.92
C ARG A 217 -4.02 11.75 -2.70
N THR A 218 -5.33 11.49 -2.66
CA THR A 218 -5.97 10.71 -1.59
C THR A 218 -5.44 9.27 -1.55
N CYS A 219 -5.35 8.62 -2.71
CA CYS A 219 -4.80 7.26 -2.82
C CYS A 219 -3.33 7.18 -2.37
N LEU A 220 -2.49 8.14 -2.77
CA LEU A 220 -1.09 8.19 -2.36
C LEU A 220 -0.95 8.38 -0.85
N THR A 221 -1.70 9.32 -0.25
CA THR A 221 -1.70 9.53 1.21
C THR A 221 -2.10 8.27 1.97
N ASN A 222 -3.12 7.56 1.50
CA ASN A 222 -3.55 6.29 2.08
C ASN A 222 -2.52 5.16 1.86
N ALA A 223 -1.83 5.14 0.72
CA ALA A 223 -0.77 4.16 0.47
C ALA A 223 0.44 4.40 1.39
N PHE A 224 0.86 5.66 1.56
CA PHE A 224 1.93 6.03 2.48
C PHE A 224 1.61 5.70 3.93
N SER A 225 0.37 5.91 4.39
CA SER A 225 -0.03 5.52 5.75
C SER A 225 0.06 4.00 5.96
N SER A 226 -0.33 3.20 4.96
CA SER A 226 -0.15 1.74 4.98
C SER A 226 1.33 1.34 5.02
N ILE A 227 2.17 1.96 4.18
CA ILE A 227 3.63 1.71 4.15
C ILE A 227 4.28 2.03 5.49
N ARG A 228 3.89 3.13 6.17
CA ARG A 228 4.41 3.44 7.50
C ARG A 228 4.10 2.35 8.53
N SER A 229 2.94 1.70 8.41
CA SER A 229 2.56 0.62 9.32
C SER A 229 3.33 -0.69 9.05
N SER A 230 3.75 -0.92 7.80
CA SER A 230 4.53 -2.08 7.38
C SER A 230 5.55 -1.69 6.30
N PRO A 231 6.75 -1.21 6.70
CA PRO A 231 7.75 -0.71 5.75
C PRO A 231 8.32 -1.85 4.87
N PRO A 232 8.33 -1.70 3.53
CA PRO A 232 8.95 -2.69 2.66
C PRO A 232 10.48 -2.58 2.70
N ASN A 233 11.18 -3.66 2.34
CA ASN A 233 12.64 -3.69 2.36
C ASN A 233 13.23 -3.02 1.11
N ILE A 234 13.58 -1.75 1.24
CA ILE A 234 14.19 -0.95 0.15
C ILE A 234 15.73 -0.94 0.16
N LEU A 235 16.36 -1.50 1.19
CA LEU A 235 17.82 -1.42 1.39
C LEU A 235 18.61 -2.06 0.24
N THR A 236 18.06 -3.14 -0.33
CA THR A 236 18.63 -3.84 -1.48
C THR A 236 18.86 -2.94 -2.69
N TYR A 237 18.05 -1.88 -2.85
CA TYR A 237 18.18 -0.95 -3.97
C TYR A 237 19.09 0.23 -3.68
N LEU A 238 19.23 0.61 -2.40
CA LEU A 238 20.03 1.75 -1.97
C LEU A 238 21.52 1.42 -1.95
N ASN A 239 21.87 0.18 -1.58
CA ASN A 239 23.25 -0.26 -1.56
C ASN A 239 23.83 -0.31 -2.98
N GLU A 240 24.92 0.39 -3.22
CA GLU A 240 25.70 0.17 -4.43
C GLU A 240 26.44 -1.17 -4.30
N PRO A 241 26.37 -2.06 -5.31
CA PRO A 241 27.21 -3.25 -5.30
C PRO A 241 28.67 -2.78 -5.26
N PRO A 242 29.55 -3.45 -4.48
CA PRO A 242 30.95 -3.08 -4.40
C PRO A 242 31.50 -3.04 -5.82
N THR A 243 31.97 -1.88 -6.25
CA THR A 243 32.55 -1.71 -7.57
C THR A 243 33.74 -2.66 -7.64
N SER A 244 33.63 -3.70 -8.47
CA SER A 244 34.77 -4.54 -8.83
C SER A 244 35.69 -3.71 -9.73
N ASN A 245 36.42 -2.79 -9.12
CA ASN A 245 37.52 -2.01 -9.69
C ASN A 245 38.24 -1.29 -8.54
N GLN A 246 38.86 -2.08 -7.66
CA GLN A 246 40.08 -1.74 -6.95
C GLN A 246 40.65 -3.06 -6.43
N LEU A 247 41.45 -3.72 -7.27
CA LEU A 247 42.44 -4.67 -6.77
C LEU A 247 43.42 -3.85 -5.93
N PRO A 248 43.56 -4.07 -4.62
CA PRO A 248 44.72 -3.58 -3.90
C PRO A 248 45.91 -4.36 -4.43
N GLN A 249 46.82 -3.68 -5.12
CA GLN A 249 48.13 -4.25 -5.41
C GLN A 249 48.77 -4.63 -4.07
N GLU A 250 49.00 -5.93 -3.89
CA GLU A 250 49.79 -6.46 -2.78
C GLU A 250 51.20 -5.86 -2.85
N HIS A 251 51.48 -4.90 -1.97
CA HIS A 251 52.84 -4.66 -1.53
C HIS A 251 53.14 -5.61 -0.39
N HIS A 252 53.68 -6.76 -0.78
CA HIS A 252 54.36 -7.69 0.11
C HIS A 252 55.55 -6.97 0.75
N ASN A 253 55.56 -6.90 2.09
CA ASN A 253 56.76 -6.99 2.91
C ASN A 253 56.32 -7.28 4.34
N GLY A 254 56.56 -8.52 4.77
CA GLY A 254 56.21 -8.99 6.10
C GLY A 254 57.09 -8.40 7.20
N VAL A 255 56.69 -8.69 8.45
CA VAL A 255 57.53 -9.36 9.46
C VAL A 255 56.78 -9.42 10.81
N THR A 256 56.74 -10.65 11.35
CA THR A 256 56.52 -11.11 12.75
C THR A 256 55.20 -10.92 13.51
N LEU A 257 54.57 -12.07 13.77
CA LEU A 257 54.22 -12.64 15.08
C LEU A 257 54.23 -11.70 16.29
N SER A 258 53.10 -11.62 17.01
CA SER A 258 52.98 -12.01 18.43
C SER A 258 51.54 -11.84 18.93
N THR A 259 50.90 -12.95 19.31
CA THR A 259 49.84 -12.97 20.32
C THR A 259 50.47 -12.73 21.71
N PRO A 260 49.73 -12.19 22.69
CA PRO A 260 49.22 -13.13 23.69
C PRO A 260 47.83 -12.85 24.28
N VAL A 261 47.31 -13.99 24.74
CA VAL A 261 46.15 -14.38 25.55
C VAL A 261 46.00 -13.68 26.92
N ASN A 262 44.71 -13.55 27.33
CA ASN A 262 44.08 -13.47 28.67
C ASN A 262 44.57 -12.47 29.73
N THR A 263 43.62 -11.82 30.40
CA THR A 263 43.32 -12.02 31.85
C THR A 263 42.00 -11.34 32.23
N ILE A 264 41.08 -12.10 32.85
CA ILE A 264 39.97 -11.62 33.70
C ILE A 264 40.39 -11.85 35.17
N PRO A 265 40.05 -10.95 36.10
CA PRO A 265 39.27 -11.36 37.30
C PRO A 265 38.15 -10.32 37.61
N GLN A 266 36.88 -10.70 37.79
CA GLN A 266 36.19 -11.02 39.08
C GLN A 266 36.56 -10.05 40.24
N THR A 267 35.66 -9.51 41.07
CA THR A 267 34.55 -10.17 41.82
C THR A 267 33.65 -9.16 42.58
N SER A 268 32.38 -9.55 42.82
CA SER A 268 31.56 -9.32 44.04
C SER A 268 30.98 -7.89 44.29
N THR A 269 29.79 -7.61 44.84
CA THR A 269 28.98 -8.28 45.88
C THR A 269 27.53 -7.72 45.92
N ILE A 270 26.54 -8.62 45.96
CA ILE A 270 25.28 -8.69 46.75
C ILE A 270 24.62 -7.38 47.27
N ALA A 271 23.33 -7.17 46.94
CA ALA A 271 22.23 -7.11 47.93
C ALA A 271 20.85 -6.89 47.28
N SER A 272 19.95 -7.86 47.49
CA SER A 272 18.52 -7.77 47.22
C SER A 272 17.81 -6.94 48.30
N LYS A 273 16.80 -6.14 47.91
CA LYS A 273 15.54 -5.98 48.66
C LYS A 273 14.45 -5.33 47.80
N THR A 274 13.40 -6.12 47.64
CA THR A 274 11.99 -5.86 47.29
C THR A 274 11.44 -4.47 47.60
N GLY A 275 10.69 -3.93 46.64
CA GLY A 275 9.70 -2.86 46.80
C GLY A 275 8.86 -2.74 45.53
N ASN A 276 7.65 -3.32 45.55
CA ASN A 276 6.64 -3.13 44.51
C ASN A 276 6.07 -1.70 44.61
N GLU A 277 6.38 -0.84 43.65
CA GLU A 277 5.54 0.33 43.34
C GLU A 277 5.32 0.43 41.84
N ARG A 278 4.05 0.29 41.48
CA ARG A 278 3.49 0.37 40.14
C ARG A 278 3.42 1.85 39.76
N GLN A 279 4.42 2.34 39.02
CA GLN A 279 4.38 3.69 38.45
C GLN A 279 3.71 3.67 37.07
N GLU A 280 2.62 4.42 36.98
CA GLU A 280 1.94 4.81 35.75
C GLU A 280 2.94 5.42 34.76
N GLN A 281 3.20 4.72 33.66
CA GLN A 281 3.88 5.31 32.50
C GLN A 281 2.92 6.29 31.82
N LYS A 282 2.92 7.51 32.35
CA LYS A 282 2.60 8.73 31.61
C LYS A 282 3.61 8.79 30.46
N LEU A 283 3.23 8.31 29.27
CA LEU A 283 3.94 8.66 28.04
C LEU A 283 3.81 10.17 27.89
N THR A 284 4.79 10.88 28.44
CA THR A 284 5.21 12.17 27.92
C THR A 284 5.42 11.97 26.43
N MET A 285 4.46 12.46 25.64
CA MET A 285 4.71 12.78 24.24
C MET A 285 5.93 13.68 24.24
N THR A 286 7.06 13.09 23.84
CA THR A 286 8.22 13.84 23.41
C THR A 286 7.71 14.78 22.33
N THR A 287 7.58 16.03 22.73
CA THR A 287 7.68 17.24 21.91
C THR A 287 8.13 16.90 20.51
N ALA A 288 7.14 16.72 19.62
CA ALA A 288 7.35 16.91 18.20
C ALA A 288 7.89 18.32 18.06
N SER A 289 9.16 18.38 17.69
CA SER A 289 9.88 19.48 17.08
C SER A 289 9.19 20.84 17.20
N GLN A 290 9.72 21.68 18.09
CA GLN A 290 9.72 23.12 17.89
C GLN A 290 10.46 23.41 16.57
N GLU A 291 9.81 23.15 15.44
CA GLU A 291 10.03 23.95 14.26
C GLU A 291 9.41 25.30 14.60
N ASN A 292 10.28 26.32 14.71
CA ASN A 292 9.90 27.74 14.73
C ASN A 292 9.14 28.06 13.44
N THR A 293 7.89 27.62 13.35
CA THR A 293 6.98 27.98 12.28
C THR A 293 6.38 29.31 12.68
N ASN A 294 6.83 30.36 12.01
CA ASN A 294 6.25 31.70 12.11
C ASN A 294 4.87 31.73 11.42
N TRP A 295 4.01 30.76 11.72
CA TRP A 295 2.65 30.62 11.15
C TRP A 295 1.81 31.86 11.41
N GLN A 296 2.17 32.62 12.44
CA GLN A 296 1.58 33.91 12.79
C GLN A 296 1.72 34.94 11.65
N ALA A 297 2.74 34.82 10.79
CA ALA A 297 2.95 35.70 9.64
C ALA A 297 2.04 35.38 8.44
N ASP A 298 1.52 34.16 8.36
CA ASP A 298 0.68 33.69 7.25
C ASP A 298 -0.83 33.82 7.54
N LEU A 299 -1.20 34.25 8.76
CA LEU A 299 -2.58 34.42 9.19
C LEU A 299 -2.94 35.89 9.46
N PRO A 300 -4.19 36.29 9.19
CA PRO A 300 -4.71 37.58 9.64
C PRO A 300 -4.58 37.73 11.17
N GLU A 301 -4.24 38.93 11.65
CA GLU A 301 -3.98 39.19 13.08
C GLU A 301 -5.16 38.79 13.99
N ASP A 302 -6.40 38.92 13.51
CA ASP A 302 -7.61 38.54 14.24
C ASP A 302 -7.73 37.03 14.51
N TRP A 303 -7.04 36.20 13.73
CA TRP A 303 -7.11 34.74 13.81
C TRP A 303 -6.05 34.15 14.74
N ILE A 304 -4.96 34.87 14.97
CA ILE A 304 -3.87 34.46 15.86
C ILE A 304 -4.37 34.12 17.27
N PRO A 305 -5.14 34.98 17.97
CA PRO A 305 -5.63 34.67 19.31
C PRO A 305 -6.60 33.49 19.33
N ILE A 306 -7.35 33.26 18.25
CA ILE A 306 -8.28 32.13 18.12
C ILE A 306 -7.49 30.83 17.99
N VAL A 307 -6.49 30.79 17.12
CA VAL A 307 -5.64 29.61 16.90
C VAL A 307 -4.84 29.25 18.15
N ILE A 308 -4.29 30.25 18.86
CA ILE A 308 -3.59 30.02 20.14
C ILE A 308 -4.55 29.42 21.18
N GLY A 309 -5.79 29.95 21.24
CA GLY A 309 -6.84 29.42 22.11
C GLY A 309 -7.18 27.97 21.79
N ASP A 310 -7.40 27.65 20.51
CA ASP A 310 -7.76 26.31 20.05
C ASP A 310 -6.63 25.29 20.25
N VAL A 311 -5.37 25.67 20.03
CA VAL A 311 -4.21 24.81 20.31
C VAL A 311 -4.12 24.50 21.81
N ALA A 312 -4.35 25.50 22.68
CA ALA A 312 -4.39 25.29 24.13
C ALA A 312 -5.56 24.38 24.56
N VAL A 313 -6.70 24.45 23.89
CA VAL A 313 -7.85 23.54 24.14
C VAL A 313 -7.55 22.13 23.64
N GLN A 314 -7.06 21.98 22.40
CA GLN A 314 -6.83 20.69 21.75
C GLN A 314 -5.69 19.89 22.41
N THR A 315 -4.70 20.54 22.98
CA THR A 315 -3.63 19.88 23.77
C THR A 315 -4.17 19.16 25.01
N HIS A 316 -5.36 19.53 25.50
CA HIS A 316 -6.00 18.92 26.66
C HIS A 316 -7.12 17.92 26.29
N VAL A 317 -7.46 17.79 25.01
CA VAL A 317 -8.47 16.84 24.52
C VAL A 317 -7.80 15.49 24.28
N GLN A 318 -8.34 14.45 24.92
CA GLN A 318 -7.88 13.08 24.69
C GLN A 318 -8.09 12.70 23.21
N PRO A 319 -7.12 12.00 22.58
CA PRO A 319 -7.22 11.62 21.18
C PRO A 319 -8.50 10.81 20.94
N GLN A 320 -9.24 11.19 19.91
CA GLN A 320 -10.49 10.54 19.56
C GLN A 320 -10.24 9.04 19.30
N PRO A 321 -10.97 8.13 19.95
CA PRO A 321 -10.80 6.71 19.70
C PRO A 321 -11.12 6.37 18.24
N PRO A 322 -10.49 5.32 17.68
CA PRO A 322 -10.70 4.95 16.29
C PRO A 322 -12.19 4.79 15.99
N PHE A 323 -12.64 5.41 14.90
CA PHE A 323 -14.00 5.30 14.43
C PHE A 323 -14.40 3.83 14.28
N SER A 324 -15.63 3.51 14.67
CA SER A 324 -16.17 2.17 14.47
C SER A 324 -16.09 1.78 12.99
N ASN A 325 -15.90 0.49 12.69
CA ASN A 325 -15.87 0.02 11.30
C ASN A 325 -17.14 0.45 10.54
N ALA A 326 -18.30 0.48 11.21
CA ALA A 326 -19.54 0.98 10.63
C ALA A 326 -19.55 2.48 10.26
N TYR A 327 -18.68 3.30 10.86
CA TYR A 327 -18.44 4.68 10.45
C TYR A 327 -17.49 4.73 9.25
N LYS A 328 -16.47 3.86 9.23
CA LYS A 328 -15.55 3.71 8.09
C LYS A 328 -16.27 3.20 6.83
N ASP A 329 -17.28 2.35 7.00
CA ASP A 329 -18.06 1.76 5.91
C ASP A 329 -19.12 2.71 5.35
N GLY A 330 -19.30 3.92 5.91
CA GLY A 330 -20.20 4.95 5.39
C GLY A 330 -21.71 4.60 5.43
N ILE A 331 -22.09 3.46 6.00
CA ILE A 331 -23.49 2.98 5.98
C ILE A 331 -24.35 3.83 6.92
N PRO A 332 -25.45 4.47 6.46
CA PRO A 332 -26.34 5.25 7.32
C PRO A 332 -27.00 4.39 8.40
N ALA A 333 -27.13 4.93 9.62
CA ALA A 333 -27.65 4.20 10.80
C ALA A 333 -28.98 3.47 10.57
N LYS A 334 -29.84 4.01 9.70
CA LYS A 334 -31.14 3.41 9.33
C LYS A 334 -31.01 2.15 8.45
N ARG A 335 -30.00 2.10 7.57
CA ARG A 335 -29.69 0.94 6.71
C ARG A 335 -28.92 -0.16 7.45
N ARG A 336 -28.18 0.19 8.51
CA ARG A 336 -27.45 -0.76 9.39
C ARG A 336 -28.36 -1.81 10.01
N ARG A 337 -29.61 -1.45 10.33
CA ARG A 337 -30.56 -2.33 11.04
C ARG A 337 -31.08 -3.50 10.19
N VAL A 338 -30.95 -3.41 8.86
CA VAL A 338 -31.49 -4.39 7.90
C VAL A 338 -30.37 -5.18 7.21
N HIS A 339 -29.21 -4.57 6.96
CA HIS A 339 -28.15 -5.21 6.16
C HIS A 339 -27.18 -6.09 6.97
N ASN A 340 -27.05 -5.91 8.30
CA ASN A 340 -26.03 -6.58 9.13
C ASN A 340 -26.57 -7.54 10.21
N ARG A 341 -27.85 -7.93 10.15
CA ARG A 341 -28.40 -8.82 11.20
C ARG A 341 -27.77 -10.22 11.20
N GLU A 342 -27.34 -10.70 10.03
CA GLU A 342 -26.71 -12.02 9.90
C GLU A 342 -25.22 -11.99 10.30
N ASP A 343 -24.53 -10.87 10.09
CA ASP A 343 -23.09 -10.70 10.37
C ASP A 343 -22.73 -10.45 11.84
N LEU A 344 -23.71 -10.17 12.69
CA LEU A 344 -23.50 -9.81 14.11
C LEU A 344 -23.79 -10.95 15.09
N THR A 345 -24.03 -12.17 14.60
CA THR A 345 -24.09 -13.34 15.49
C THR A 345 -22.72 -13.57 16.13
N SER A 346 -22.69 -14.01 17.39
CA SER A 346 -21.45 -14.29 18.12
C SER A 346 -20.55 -15.28 17.38
N THR A 347 -21.15 -16.22 16.64
CA THR A 347 -20.48 -17.17 15.74
C THR A 347 -19.77 -16.49 14.57
N ASN A 348 -20.46 -15.62 13.83
CA ASN A 348 -19.87 -14.93 12.69
C ASN A 348 -18.82 -13.90 13.14
N LEU A 349 -19.04 -13.24 14.27
CA LEU A 349 -18.05 -12.31 14.84
C LEU A 349 -16.76 -13.03 15.26
N LEU A 350 -16.88 -14.14 16.01
CA LEU A 350 -15.73 -14.94 16.42
C LEU A 350 -14.96 -15.48 15.21
N ASN A 351 -15.67 -16.01 14.21
CA ASN A 351 -15.09 -16.50 12.97
C ASN A 351 -14.30 -15.41 12.23
N ASN A 352 -14.89 -14.21 12.08
CA ASN A 352 -14.22 -13.08 11.45
C ASN A 352 -12.98 -12.60 12.22
N ILE A 353 -13.01 -12.64 13.55
CA ILE A 353 -11.84 -12.30 14.40
C ILE A 353 -10.73 -13.33 14.20
N LEU A 354 -11.06 -14.62 14.19
CA LEU A 354 -10.10 -15.70 13.98
C LEU A 354 -9.46 -15.62 12.59
N ILE A 355 -10.25 -15.39 11.54
CA ILE A 355 -9.75 -15.20 10.17
C ILE A 355 -8.82 -13.99 10.09
N ARG A 356 -9.16 -12.87 10.73
CA ARG A 356 -8.29 -11.67 10.73
C ARG A 356 -7.01 -11.88 11.54
N ALA A 357 -7.09 -12.55 12.69
CA ALA A 357 -5.92 -12.88 13.51
C ALA A 357 -4.99 -13.86 12.78
N ALA A 358 -5.58 -14.81 12.05
CA ALA A 358 -4.89 -15.72 11.15
C ALA A 358 -4.18 -14.98 10.01
N GLN A 359 -4.84 -13.99 9.39
CA GLN A 359 -4.26 -13.18 8.32
C GLN A 359 -3.17 -12.22 8.80
N SER A 360 -3.24 -11.73 10.04
CA SER A 360 -2.25 -10.82 10.61
C SER A 360 -1.02 -11.53 11.17
N SER A 361 -1.12 -12.81 11.51
CA SER A 361 0.02 -13.64 11.87
C SER A 361 0.64 -14.20 10.58
N ASN A 362 1.75 -13.62 10.14
CA ASN A 362 2.42 -13.88 8.86
C ASN A 362 3.08 -15.28 8.75
N THR A 363 2.51 -16.30 9.38
CA THR A 363 2.99 -17.68 9.47
C THR A 363 2.22 -18.58 8.51
N GLN A 364 2.54 -18.50 7.21
CA GLN A 364 1.89 -19.24 6.12
C GLN A 364 1.99 -20.78 6.18
N SER A 365 2.55 -21.40 7.22
CA SER A 365 2.92 -22.82 7.16
C SER A 365 2.04 -23.80 7.95
N GLN A 366 1.21 -23.38 8.92
CA GLN A 366 0.44 -24.33 9.75
C GLN A 366 -0.89 -23.74 10.27
N LEU A 367 -1.64 -23.02 9.44
CA LEU A 367 -2.98 -22.62 9.84
C LEU A 367 -3.99 -23.75 9.55
N PRO A 368 -4.91 -24.05 10.48
CA PRO A 368 -6.04 -24.92 10.21
C PRO A 368 -6.85 -24.36 9.04
N ASP A 369 -7.37 -25.24 8.19
CA ASP A 369 -8.27 -24.88 7.10
C ASP A 369 -9.42 -23.98 7.58
N SER A 370 -9.87 -23.05 6.74
CA SER A 370 -10.93 -22.08 7.06
C SER A 370 -12.20 -22.78 7.57
N ASP A 371 -12.48 -23.98 7.07
CA ASP A 371 -13.61 -24.79 7.51
C ASP A 371 -13.37 -25.44 8.89
N SER A 372 -12.13 -25.79 9.22
CA SER A 372 -11.77 -26.27 10.58
C SER A 372 -11.90 -25.16 11.63
N LEU A 373 -11.50 -23.93 11.29
CA LEU A 373 -11.69 -22.75 12.16
C LEU A 373 -13.18 -22.44 12.38
N ARG A 374 -14.00 -22.57 11.33
CA ARG A 374 -15.47 -22.43 11.42
C ARG A 374 -16.10 -23.48 12.33
N HIS A 375 -15.64 -24.73 12.27
CA HIS A 375 -16.11 -25.79 13.15
C HIS A 375 -15.72 -25.55 14.61
N MET A 376 -14.50 -25.09 14.89
CA MET A 376 -14.09 -24.73 16.25
C MET A 376 -14.84 -23.51 16.80
N ALA A 377 -15.05 -22.48 15.96
CA ALA A 377 -15.83 -21.29 16.32
C ALA A 377 -17.32 -21.58 16.55
N SER A 378 -17.84 -22.67 15.99
CA SER A 378 -19.24 -23.11 16.19
C SER A 378 -19.43 -23.97 17.44
N SER A 379 -18.38 -24.24 18.22
CA SER A 379 -18.52 -25.02 19.46
C SER A 379 -19.23 -24.18 20.54
N PRO A 380 -20.23 -24.76 21.24
CA PRO A 380 -21.07 -24.00 22.18
C PRO A 380 -20.29 -23.46 23.38
N GLU A 381 -19.27 -24.18 23.85
CA GLU A 381 -18.42 -23.79 24.98
C GLU A 381 -17.55 -22.56 24.64
N VAL A 382 -16.99 -22.52 23.43
CA VAL A 382 -16.17 -21.39 22.95
C VAL A 382 -17.04 -20.17 22.69
N LEU A 383 -18.25 -20.35 22.16
CA LEU A 383 -19.20 -19.24 21.97
C LEU A 383 -19.64 -18.63 23.30
N GLN A 384 -19.92 -19.47 24.30
CA GLN A 384 -20.34 -19.00 25.62
C GLN A 384 -19.22 -18.21 26.32
N THR A 385 -17.98 -18.70 26.27
CA THR A 385 -16.82 -18.00 26.85
C THR A 385 -16.50 -16.71 26.10
N PHE A 386 -16.62 -16.72 24.77
CA PHE A 386 -16.47 -15.53 23.94
C PHE A 386 -17.50 -14.45 24.26
N GLU A 387 -18.78 -14.83 24.41
CA GLU A 387 -19.85 -13.89 24.79
C GLU A 387 -19.62 -13.29 26.18
N GLN A 388 -19.18 -14.09 27.15
CA GLN A 388 -18.83 -13.60 28.49
C GLN A 388 -17.69 -12.59 28.44
N GLU A 389 -16.66 -12.87 27.65
CA GLU A 389 -15.51 -11.97 27.50
C GLU A 389 -15.89 -10.67 26.77
N LEU A 390 -16.75 -10.76 25.75
CA LEU A 390 -17.30 -9.57 25.08
C LEU A 390 -18.08 -8.69 26.04
N LYS A 391 -18.96 -9.27 26.87
CA LYS A 391 -19.71 -8.54 27.90
C LYS A 391 -18.74 -7.85 28.87
N ARG A 392 -17.75 -8.58 29.38
CA ARG A 392 -16.74 -8.05 30.31
C ARG A 392 -15.94 -6.88 29.71
N LEU A 393 -15.50 -7.00 28.46
CA LEU A 393 -14.77 -5.93 27.75
C LEU A 393 -15.65 -4.72 27.48
N LEU A 394 -16.92 -4.94 27.13
CA LEU A 394 -17.89 -3.88 26.91
C LEU A 394 -18.16 -3.12 28.22
N GLU A 395 -18.38 -3.81 29.33
CA GLU A 395 -18.52 -3.21 30.66
C GLU A 395 -17.31 -2.36 31.04
N LEU A 396 -16.10 -2.90 30.84
CA LEU A 396 -14.85 -2.19 31.14
C LEU A 396 -14.73 -0.92 30.31
N ARG A 397 -15.08 -0.98 29.02
CA ARG A 397 -15.06 0.18 28.12
C ARG A 397 -16.09 1.22 28.56
N LEU A 398 -17.33 0.80 28.81
CA LEU A 398 -18.42 1.71 29.18
C LEU A 398 -18.18 2.39 30.52
N LYS A 399 -17.54 1.70 31.47
CA LYS A 399 -17.14 2.28 32.75
C LYS A 399 -16.12 3.41 32.61
N ASN A 400 -15.27 3.33 31.58
CA ASN A 400 -14.23 4.33 31.30
C ASN A 400 -14.69 5.41 30.31
N ASP A 401 -15.93 5.34 29.81
CA ASP A 401 -16.47 6.26 28.81
C ASP A 401 -17.27 7.39 29.49
N ARG A 402 -16.68 8.58 29.52
CA ARG A 402 -17.26 9.80 30.12
C ARG A 402 -18.55 10.26 29.44
N ASP A 403 -18.77 9.92 28.17
CA ASP A 403 -19.97 10.29 27.45
C ASP A 403 -21.11 9.31 27.73
N TYR A 404 -20.78 8.03 27.93
CA TYR A 404 -21.75 7.01 28.33
C TYR A 404 -22.30 7.24 29.74
N GLU A 405 -21.46 7.61 30.71
CA GLU A 405 -21.88 7.86 32.11
C GLU A 405 -23.01 8.91 32.19
N LYS A 406 -22.93 9.96 31.35
CA LYS A 406 -23.90 11.06 31.28
C LYS A 406 -25.25 10.65 30.68
N ILE A 407 -25.28 9.61 29.85
CA ILE A 407 -26.46 9.22 29.06
C ILE A 407 -26.92 7.78 29.31
N HIS A 408 -26.34 7.07 30.29
CA HIS A 408 -26.62 5.66 30.54
C HIS A 408 -28.12 5.38 30.79
N THR A 409 -28.84 6.31 31.43
CA THR A 409 -30.29 6.22 31.68
C THR A 409 -31.14 6.34 30.42
N ARG A 410 -30.57 6.86 29.32
CA ARG A 410 -31.21 7.00 28.00
C ARG A 410 -30.90 5.83 27.04
N MET A 411 -30.11 4.84 27.46
CA MET A 411 -29.64 3.73 26.62
C MET A 411 -30.20 2.36 27.10
N PRO A 412 -31.52 2.10 26.97
CA PRO A 412 -32.15 0.90 27.53
C PRO A 412 -31.65 -0.42 26.91
N ASN A 413 -31.20 -0.40 25.65
CA ASN A 413 -30.72 -1.60 24.96
C ASN A 413 -29.36 -2.06 25.49
N THR A 414 -28.48 -1.13 25.85
CA THR A 414 -27.15 -1.46 26.41
C THR A 414 -27.29 -2.08 27.79
N LYS A 415 -28.19 -1.52 28.61
CA LYS A 415 -28.54 -2.08 29.91
C LYS A 415 -29.11 -3.49 29.78
N ARG A 416 -30.08 -3.68 28.87
CA ARG A 416 -30.69 -4.98 28.60
C ARG A 416 -29.67 -6.04 28.16
N TYR A 417 -28.73 -5.70 27.30
CA TYR A 417 -27.70 -6.63 26.79
C TYR A 417 -26.66 -7.05 27.84
N LEU A 418 -26.43 -6.22 28.87
CA LEU A 418 -25.50 -6.54 29.95
C LEU A 418 -26.19 -7.29 31.11
N GLU A 419 -27.51 -7.11 31.28
CA GLU A 419 -28.31 -7.75 32.33
C GLU A 419 -28.93 -9.11 31.91
N GLU A 420 -29.22 -9.31 30.62
CA GLU A 420 -29.47 -10.63 29.99
C GLU A 420 -28.14 -11.33 29.72
#